data_AF-A0A6V7Q866-F1
#
_entry.id   AF-A0A6V7Q866-F1
#
_cell.length_a   1.000
_cell.length_b   1.000
_cell.length_c   1.000
_cell.angle_alpha   90.00
_cell.angle_beta   90.00
_cell.angle_gamma   90.00
#
_symmetry.space_group_name_H-M   'P 1'
#
loop_
_entity.id
_entity.type
_entity.pdbx_description
1 polymer ?
#
loop_
_entity_poly.entity_id
_entity_poly.type
_entity_poly.pdbx_seq_one_letter_code
_entity_poly.pdbx_strand_id
1 'polypeptide(L)'
;MAMNQLLLLLLLLQRHLYAVESAIGVNWGMLSSHRIPPSIVVDLMRENRIAKVKLFDSDPGILRALVGSGIEVMVGIPNEMLSTLASSQAASDVWVAQNVSRYLVKGGVDIRYIAVGNEPSSRAMRVNSSPTSSPLCSTSNSR
;
A
#
# COMPACT_ATOMS: atom_id res chain seq x y z
N MET A 1 -19.05 -45.82 5.78
CA MET A 1 -19.39 -44.39 5.91
C MET A 1 -18.43 -43.64 6.83
N ALA A 2 -18.09 -44.18 8.01
CA ALA A 2 -17.15 -43.55 8.96
C ALA A 2 -15.71 -43.37 8.44
N MET A 3 -15.17 -44.31 7.66
CA MET A 3 -13.81 -44.23 7.10
C MET A 3 -13.63 -43.03 6.16
N ASN A 4 -14.58 -42.77 5.25
CA ASN A 4 -14.53 -41.62 4.34
C ASN A 4 -14.71 -40.29 5.08
N GLN A 5 -15.53 -40.27 6.14
CA GLN A 5 -15.72 -39.10 7.00
C GLN A 5 -14.41 -38.75 7.72
N LEU A 6 -13.70 -39.75 8.25
CA LEU A 6 -12.40 -39.57 8.90
C LEU A 6 -11.34 -39.11 7.90
N LEU A 7 -11.34 -39.65 6.68
CA LEU A 7 -10.41 -39.26 5.62
C LEU A 7 -10.65 -37.80 5.19
N LEU A 8 -11.91 -37.38 5.03
CA LEU A 8 -12.28 -36.00 4.74
C LEU A 8 -11.86 -35.06 5.88
N LEU A 9 -12.06 -35.47 7.14
CA LEU A 9 -11.63 -34.69 8.30
C LEU A 9 -10.10 -34.52 8.34
N LEU A 10 -9.34 -35.57 8.05
CA LEU A 10 -7.88 -35.54 7.95
C LEU A 10 -7.39 -34.61 6.83
N LEU A 11 -8.02 -34.65 5.64
CA LEU A 11 -7.70 -33.76 4.52
C LEU A 11 -8.02 -32.29 4.83
N LEU A 12 -9.12 -32.03 5.54
CA LEU A 12 -9.48 -30.69 6.00
C LEU A 12 -8.53 -30.18 7.10
N LEU A 13 -8.10 -31.05 8.01
CA LEU A 13 -7.16 -30.72 9.09
C LEU A 13 -5.76 -30.43 8.53
N GLN A 14 -5.29 -31.23 7.56
CA GLN A 14 -4.03 -30.96 6.85
C GLN A 14 -4.04 -29.59 6.19
N ARG A 15 -5.13 -29.21 5.51
CA ARG A 15 -5.24 -27.87 4.89
C ARG A 15 -5.08 -26.72 5.89
N HIS A 16 -5.56 -26.86 7.12
CA HIS A 16 -5.46 -25.81 8.13
C HIS A 16 -4.08 -25.71 8.79
N LEU A 17 -3.34 -26.82 8.92
CA LEU A 17 -2.02 -26.84 9.56
C LEU A 17 -0.90 -26.22 8.71
N TYR A 18 -1.09 -26.10 7.38
CA TYR A 18 -0.11 -25.49 6.47
C TYR A 18 -0.30 -23.98 6.23
N ALA A 19 -1.29 -23.33 6.87
CA ALA A 19 -1.51 -21.89 6.73
C ALA A 19 -0.55 -21.08 7.63
N VAL A 20 0.76 -21.29 7.50
CA VAL A 20 1.74 -20.30 7.96
C VAL A 20 1.91 -19.33 6.81
N GLU A 21 1.07 -18.29 6.80
CA GLU A 21 1.25 -17.18 5.87
C GLU A 21 2.57 -16.47 6.24
N SER A 22 3.53 -16.47 5.31
CA SER A 22 4.73 -15.65 5.48
C SER A 22 4.29 -14.20 5.63
N ALA A 23 4.52 -13.61 6.80
CA ALA A 23 4.18 -12.21 7.08
C ALA A 23 5.16 -11.22 6.43
N ILE A 24 5.99 -11.68 5.48
CA ILE A 24 7.01 -10.88 4.83
C ILE A 24 6.40 -10.14 3.65
N GLY A 25 6.54 -8.81 3.68
CA GLY A 25 6.26 -7.93 2.56
C GLY A 25 7.47 -7.07 2.22
N VAL A 26 7.40 -6.40 1.07
CA VAL A 26 8.45 -5.50 0.60
C VAL A 26 7.93 -4.10 0.30
N ASN A 27 8.83 -3.12 0.38
CA ASN A 27 8.56 -1.75 -0.06
C ASN A 27 9.01 -1.61 -1.52
N TRP A 28 8.11 -1.23 -2.42
CA TRP A 28 8.46 -0.98 -3.82
C TRP A 28 8.66 0.52 -4.05
N GLY A 29 9.92 0.96 -4.00
CA GLY A 29 10.33 2.33 -4.29
C GLY A 29 10.47 2.60 -5.79
N MET A 30 10.08 3.79 -6.23
CA MET A 30 10.14 4.23 -7.63
C MET A 30 11.29 5.19 -7.94
N LEU A 31 12.02 5.68 -6.93
CA LEU A 31 13.12 6.62 -7.09
C LEU A 31 14.43 5.89 -7.48
N SER A 32 14.48 5.34 -8.70
CA SER A 32 15.67 4.73 -9.29
C SER A 32 15.94 5.29 -10.69
N SER A 33 17.23 5.45 -11.03
CA SER A 33 17.68 5.83 -12.37
C SER A 33 17.50 4.70 -13.40
N HIS A 34 17.49 3.45 -12.94
CA HIS A 34 17.25 2.27 -13.75
C HIS A 34 16.06 1.52 -13.17
N ARG A 35 14.89 1.70 -13.79
CA ARG A 35 13.65 1.05 -13.36
C ARG A 35 13.49 -0.29 -14.06
N ILE A 36 13.28 -1.33 -13.27
CA ILE A 36 12.87 -2.64 -13.78
C ILE A 36 11.39 -2.53 -14.19
N PRO A 37 10.97 -3.09 -15.35
CA PRO A 37 9.57 -3.08 -15.77
C PRO A 37 8.65 -3.69 -14.69
N PRO A 38 7.49 -3.08 -14.40
CA PRO A 38 6.62 -3.54 -13.30
C PRO A 38 6.23 -5.01 -13.35
N SER A 39 5.98 -5.58 -14.53
CA SER A 39 5.66 -7.01 -14.68
C SER A 39 6.79 -7.91 -14.16
N ILE A 40 8.04 -7.56 -14.46
CA ILE A 40 9.22 -8.33 -14.02
C ILE A 40 9.37 -8.26 -12.50
N VAL A 41 9.07 -7.11 -11.87
CA VAL A 41 9.08 -6.99 -10.41
C VAL A 41 7.99 -7.86 -9.78
N VAL A 42 6.80 -7.90 -10.39
CA VAL A 42 5.69 -8.77 -9.93
C VAL A 42 6.08 -10.25 -10.04
N ASP A 43 6.65 -10.66 -11.18
CA ASP A 43 7.12 -12.03 -11.37
C ASP A 43 8.19 -12.40 -10.33
N LEU A 44 9.17 -11.51 -10.11
CA LEU A 44 10.20 -11.70 -9.09
C LEU A 44 9.61 -11.84 -7.67
N MET A 45 8.61 -11.04 -7.31
CA MET A 45 7.92 -11.18 -6.02
C MET A 45 7.22 -12.54 -5.91
N ARG A 46 6.53 -12.99 -6.97
CA ARG A 46 5.83 -14.29 -6.98
C ARG A 46 6.80 -15.46 -6.88
N GLU A 47 7.89 -15.44 -7.65
CA GLU A 47 8.94 -16.47 -7.65
C GLU A 47 9.60 -16.59 -6.27
N ASN A 48 9.76 -15.47 -5.56
CA ASN A 48 10.33 -15.41 -4.21
C ASN A 48 9.28 -15.57 -3.09
N ARG A 49 8.03 -15.88 -3.42
CA ARG A 49 6.92 -16.06 -2.46
C ARG A 49 6.69 -14.83 -1.55
N ILE A 50 6.93 -13.64 -2.09
CA ILE A 50 6.57 -12.38 -1.44
C ILE A 50 5.08 -12.12 -1.74
N ALA A 51 4.26 -12.15 -0.70
CA ALA A 51 2.81 -12.05 -0.82
C ALA A 51 2.28 -10.63 -0.59
N LYS A 52 3.10 -9.69 -0.10
CA LYS A 52 2.66 -8.34 0.30
C LYS A 52 3.60 -7.27 -0.21
N VAL A 53 3.05 -6.15 -0.67
CA VAL A 53 3.83 -5.00 -1.14
C VAL A 53 3.25 -3.68 -0.65
N LYS A 54 4.11 -2.77 -0.23
CA LYS A 54 3.78 -1.36 0.01
C LYS A 54 4.28 -0.51 -1.15
N LEU A 55 3.37 0.25 -1.75
CA LEU A 55 3.65 1.31 -2.71
C LEU A 55 3.66 2.64 -1.98
N PHE A 56 4.50 3.59 -2.44
CA PHE A 56 4.55 4.95 -1.85
C PHE A 56 3.64 5.95 -2.57
N ASP A 57 3.15 5.58 -3.76
CA ASP A 57 2.18 6.31 -4.55
C ASP A 57 1.18 5.32 -5.20
N SER A 58 0.31 5.84 -6.06
CA SER A 58 -0.68 5.06 -6.80
C SER A 58 -0.38 5.01 -8.30
N ASP A 59 0.87 4.73 -8.69
CA ASP A 59 1.26 4.63 -10.10
C ASP A 59 0.36 3.63 -10.88
N PRO A 60 -0.35 4.09 -11.93
CA PRO A 60 -1.26 3.24 -12.68
C PRO A 60 -0.57 2.08 -13.42
N GLY A 61 0.71 2.23 -13.78
CA GLY A 61 1.49 1.18 -14.44
C GLY A 61 1.78 0.02 -13.49
N ILE A 62 2.19 0.32 -12.26
CA ILE A 62 2.39 -0.68 -11.20
C ILE A 62 1.08 -1.37 -10.84
N LEU A 63 0.02 -0.59 -10.58
CA LEU A 63 -1.27 -1.17 -10.20
C LEU A 63 -1.83 -2.07 -11.29
N ARG A 64 -1.65 -1.72 -12.58
CA ARG A 64 -2.01 -2.62 -13.69
C ARG A 64 -1.20 -3.91 -13.70
N ALA A 65 0.10 -3.86 -13.41
CA ALA A 65 0.94 -5.05 -13.35
C ALA A 65 0.56 -6.00 -12.19
N LEU A 66 -0.03 -5.47 -11.10
CA LEU A 66 -0.46 -6.24 -9.95
C LEU A 66 -1.83 -6.91 -10.12
N VAL A 67 -2.59 -6.60 -11.18
CA VAL A 67 -3.90 -7.20 -11.47
C VAL A 67 -3.78 -8.72 -11.56
N GLY A 68 -4.60 -9.44 -10.77
CA GLY A 68 -4.63 -10.91 -10.80
C GLY A 68 -3.36 -11.59 -10.26
N SER A 69 -2.41 -10.85 -9.69
CA SER A 69 -1.18 -11.42 -9.14
C SER A 69 -1.43 -12.19 -7.83
N GLY A 70 -2.46 -11.80 -7.07
CA GLY A 70 -2.73 -12.30 -5.73
C GLY A 70 -1.81 -11.72 -4.65
N ILE A 71 -0.98 -10.72 -4.98
CA ILE A 71 -0.16 -9.99 -4.01
C ILE A 71 -1.03 -8.94 -3.31
N GLU A 72 -1.02 -8.93 -1.98
CA GLU A 72 -1.70 -7.93 -1.17
C GLU A 72 -0.97 -6.58 -1.26
N VAL A 73 -1.71 -5.52 -1.55
CA VAL A 73 -1.16 -4.19 -1.80
C VAL A 73 -1.59 -3.21 -0.72
N MET A 74 -0.61 -2.49 -0.17
CA MET A 74 -0.81 -1.24 0.55
C MET A 74 -0.47 -0.07 -0.39
N VAL A 75 -1.44 0.79 -0.69
CA VAL A 75 -1.25 1.96 -1.56
C VAL A 75 -0.93 3.19 -0.73
N GLY A 76 0.15 3.90 -1.05
CA GLY A 76 0.55 5.13 -0.37
C GLY A 76 -0.12 6.37 -0.96
N ILE A 77 -0.50 7.30 -0.09
CA ILE A 77 -0.80 8.69 -0.43
C ILE A 77 0.45 9.52 -0.16
N PRO A 78 1.05 10.16 -1.17
CA PRO A 78 2.20 11.03 -0.99
C PRO A 78 1.89 12.23 -0.09
N ASN A 79 2.90 12.71 0.65
CA ASN A 79 2.72 13.78 1.64
C ASN A 79 2.20 15.09 1.01
N GLU A 80 2.60 15.38 -0.23
CA GLU A 80 2.19 16.54 -1.02
C GLU A 80 0.68 16.55 -1.33
N MET A 81 0.02 15.39 -1.33
CA MET A 81 -1.42 15.28 -1.59
C MET A 81 -2.26 15.49 -0.33
N LEU A 82 -1.66 15.38 0.86
CA LEU A 82 -2.41 15.36 2.13
C LEU A 82 -3.23 16.63 2.35
N SER A 83 -2.68 17.81 2.03
CA SER A 83 -3.41 19.09 2.19
C SER A 83 -4.64 19.16 1.26
N THR A 84 -4.48 18.76 0.00
CA THR A 84 -5.58 18.75 -0.98
C THR A 84 -6.68 17.78 -0.57
N LEU A 85 -6.32 16.58 -0.14
CA LEU A 85 -7.29 15.55 0.25
C LEU A 85 -7.98 15.90 1.57
N ALA A 86 -7.25 16.46 2.53
CA ALA A 86 -7.81 16.90 3.81
C ALA A 86 -8.74 18.11 3.68
N SER A 87 -8.53 18.97 2.68
CA SER A 87 -9.32 20.19 2.49
C SER A 87 -10.60 19.99 1.67
N SER A 88 -10.77 18.85 0.99
CA SER A 88 -11.92 18.60 0.11
C SER A 88 -12.32 17.13 0.08
N GLN A 89 -13.54 16.84 0.53
CA GLN A 89 -14.13 15.51 0.42
C GLN A 89 -14.25 15.09 -1.05
N ALA A 90 -14.65 15.99 -1.94
CA ALA A 90 -14.75 15.70 -3.36
C ALA A 90 -13.40 15.31 -3.98
N ALA A 91 -12.29 15.95 -3.54
CA ALA A 91 -10.96 15.57 -3.98
C ALA A 91 -10.58 14.16 -3.48
N SER A 92 -10.93 13.83 -2.24
CA SER A 92 -10.75 12.50 -1.66
C SER A 92 -11.56 11.43 -2.40
N ASP A 93 -12.83 11.70 -2.71
CA ASP A 93 -13.70 10.78 -3.44
C ASP A 93 -13.17 10.48 -4.84
N VAL A 94 -12.72 11.52 -5.55
CA VAL A 94 -12.10 11.38 -6.87
C VAL A 94 -10.81 10.57 -6.78
N TRP A 95 -9.96 10.83 -5.78
CA TRP A 95 -8.72 10.09 -5.61
C TRP A 95 -8.97 8.61 -5.35
N VAL A 96 -9.92 8.28 -4.45
CA VAL A 96 -10.30 6.89 -4.15
C VAL A 96 -10.85 6.21 -5.41
N ALA A 97 -11.74 6.86 -6.14
CA ALA A 97 -12.30 6.31 -7.37
C ALA A 97 -11.22 5.99 -8.41
N GLN A 98 -10.26 6.91 -8.60
CA GLN A 98 -9.23 6.83 -9.63
C GLN A 98 -8.04 5.95 -9.26
N ASN A 99 -7.74 5.75 -7.99
CA ASN A 99 -6.51 5.08 -7.55
C ASN A 99 -6.75 3.79 -6.79
N VAL A 100 -7.98 3.57 -6.29
CA VAL A 100 -8.34 2.39 -5.50
C VAL A 100 -9.52 1.66 -6.14
N SER A 101 -10.70 2.28 -6.19
CA SER A 101 -11.95 1.60 -6.56
C SER A 101 -11.92 0.99 -7.96
N ARG A 102 -11.30 1.66 -8.94
CA ARG A 102 -11.17 1.13 -10.31
C ARG A 102 -10.40 -0.19 -10.41
N TYR A 103 -9.57 -0.53 -9.43
CA TYR A 103 -8.76 -1.75 -9.40
C TYR A 103 -9.37 -2.85 -8.54
N LEU A 104 -10.33 -2.51 -7.68
CA LEU A 104 -11.08 -3.43 -6.82
C LEU A 104 -12.22 -4.13 -7.58
N VAL A 105 -11.87 -4.80 -8.67
CA VAL A 105 -12.79 -5.62 -9.47
C VAL A 105 -12.49 -7.10 -9.27
N LYS A 106 -13.40 -7.99 -9.68
CA LYS A 106 -13.15 -9.44 -9.64
C LYS A 106 -11.93 -9.78 -10.50
N GLY A 107 -10.89 -10.35 -9.89
CA GLY A 107 -9.60 -10.61 -10.55
C GLY A 107 -8.71 -9.38 -10.71
N GLY A 108 -9.06 -8.26 -10.06
CA GLY A 108 -8.31 -7.02 -10.02
C GLY A 108 -7.10 -7.06 -9.09
N VAL A 109 -6.72 -5.90 -8.56
CA VAL A 109 -5.62 -5.78 -7.59
C VAL A 109 -6.15 -6.07 -6.18
N ASP A 110 -5.41 -6.83 -5.38
CA ASP A 110 -5.78 -7.15 -4.00
C ASP A 110 -5.33 -6.02 -3.03
N ILE A 111 -5.99 -4.87 -3.10
CA ILE A 111 -5.68 -3.72 -2.23
C ILE A 111 -6.30 -3.95 -0.85
N ARG A 112 -5.46 -3.99 0.19
CA ARG A 112 -5.88 -4.23 1.59
C ARG A 112 -5.81 -2.99 2.47
N TYR A 113 -4.88 -2.09 2.17
CA TYR A 113 -4.61 -0.92 3.03
C TYR A 113 -4.29 0.31 2.20
N ILE A 114 -4.57 1.48 2.78
CA ILE A 114 -4.12 2.78 2.28
C ILE A 114 -3.24 3.41 3.36
N ALA A 115 -2.00 3.73 3.01
CA ALA A 115 -1.08 4.45 3.88
C ALA A 115 -1.21 5.96 3.62
N VAL A 116 -1.78 6.70 4.57
CA VAL A 116 -1.99 8.15 4.46
C VAL A 116 -0.73 8.89 4.90
N GLY A 117 0.12 9.24 3.94
CA GLY A 117 1.42 9.88 4.17
C GLY A 117 2.55 8.89 4.45
N ASN A 118 3.78 9.34 4.25
CA ASN A 118 5.01 8.64 4.61
C ASN A 118 5.81 9.51 5.60
N GLU A 119 5.80 9.12 6.87
CA GLU A 119 6.41 9.89 7.97
C GLU A 119 6.00 11.37 8.01
N PRO A 120 4.68 11.68 8.07
CA PRO A 120 4.23 13.05 8.04
C PRO A 120 4.66 13.78 9.33
N SER A 121 5.54 14.76 9.21
CA SER A 121 5.93 15.63 10.33
C SER A 121 4.94 16.79 10.50
N SER A 122 4.73 17.23 11.75
CA SER A 122 3.92 18.43 12.06
C SER A 122 4.44 19.70 11.38
N ARG A 123 5.73 19.73 11.04
CA ARG A 123 6.36 20.81 10.27
C ARG A 123 5.93 20.81 8.80
N ALA A 124 5.77 19.63 8.18
CA ALA A 124 5.33 19.52 6.79
C ALA A 124 3.87 19.98 6.60
N MET A 125 2.99 19.74 7.59
CA MET A 125 1.59 20.22 7.59
C MET A 125 1.45 21.74 7.84
N ARG A 126 2.50 22.40 8.34
CA ARG A 126 2.50 23.84 8.63
C ARG A 126 2.98 24.69 7.46
N VAL A 127 3.71 24.12 6.50
CA VAL A 127 4.29 24.87 5.36
C VAL A 127 3.25 25.13 4.26
N ASN A 128 2.19 24.33 4.20
CA ASN A 128 1.13 24.37 3.19
C ASN A 128 -0.18 25.03 3.68
N SER A 129 -0.23 25.50 4.93
CA SER A 129 -1.20 26.51 5.37
C SER A 129 -0.55 27.89 5.21
N SER A 130 -1.20 28.77 4.46
CA SER A 130 -0.74 30.09 3.99
C SER A 130 0.06 30.92 5.03
N PRO A 131 1.01 31.79 4.60
CA PRO A 131 1.85 32.57 5.50
C PRO A 131 1.09 33.80 6.00
N THR A 132 0.32 33.65 7.08
CA THR A 132 -0.14 34.80 7.86
C THR A 132 0.68 34.90 9.15
N SER A 133 1.65 35.83 9.15
CA SER A 133 2.15 36.65 10.26
C SER A 133 2.03 36.06 11.69
N SER A 134 3.08 35.78 12.47
CA SER A 134 4.30 36.55 12.72
C SER A 134 5.34 35.67 13.47
N PRO A 135 6.63 36.04 13.47
CA PRO A 135 7.69 35.29 14.17
C PRO A 135 7.65 35.62 15.67
N LEU A 136 7.97 34.64 16.52
CA LEU A 136 8.63 34.80 17.83
C LEU A 136 8.54 33.48 18.62
N CYS A 137 9.63 32.74 18.65
CA CYS A 137 10.33 32.41 19.90
C CYS A 137 11.60 31.63 19.55
N SER A 138 12.70 32.36 19.42
CA SER A 138 14.04 31.81 19.63
C SER A 138 14.30 31.77 21.13
N THR A 139 14.47 30.59 21.69
CA THR A 139 15.36 30.34 22.84
C THR A 139 16.08 29.04 22.50
N SER A 140 17.34 29.08 22.04
CA SER A 140 18.51 29.13 22.92
C SER A 140 18.30 28.26 24.16
N ASN A 141 18.83 27.05 24.15
CA ASN A 141 19.80 26.71 25.18
C ASN A 141 20.75 25.61 24.73
N SER A 142 22.03 25.93 24.85
CA SER A 142 23.19 25.05 24.83
C SER A 142 23.18 24.10 26.03
N ARG A 143 23.31 22.81 25.78
CA ARG A 143 24.35 21.96 26.39
C ARG A 143 24.45 20.62 25.65
#